data_AF-A0AAV7AH96-F1
#
_entry.id   AF-A0AAV7AH96-F1
#
_cell.length_a   1.000
_cell.length_b   1.000
_cell.length_c   1.000
_cell.angle_alpha   90.00
_cell.angle_beta   90.00
_cell.angle_gamma   90.00
#
_symmetry.space_group_name_H-M   'P 1'
#
loop_
_entity.id
_entity.type
_entity.pdbx_description
1 polymer ?
#
loop_
_entity_poly.entity_id
_entity_poly.type
_entity_poly.pdbx_seq_one_letter_code
_entity_poly.pdbx_strand_id
1 'polypeptide(L)'
;MKLSKVQYEEIARYISTLKPTRQCMKQLKERFPSQSQSTLLSIFSQEYQKFIKRTHARHHLPETIEMYYGKYLQDIAVDPTSPVLLNLANEVDFSPALMARTILERFLQDQDGALCTSLSTTP
;
A
#
# COMPACT_ATOMS: atom_id res chain seq x y z
N MET A 1 0.07 -32.92 -8.76
CA MET A 1 1.40 -32.85 -8.10
C MET A 1 1.23 -32.27 -6.70
N LYS A 2 1.85 -32.87 -5.68
CA LYS A 2 1.90 -32.27 -4.33
C LYS A 2 3.17 -31.42 -4.24
N LEU A 3 3.02 -30.12 -3.98
CA LEU A 3 4.14 -29.21 -3.74
C LEU A 3 4.77 -29.56 -2.39
N SER A 4 6.09 -29.73 -2.32
CA SER A 4 6.76 -29.96 -1.04
C SER A 4 6.83 -28.67 -0.22
N LYS A 5 6.96 -28.79 1.11
CA LYS A 5 7.12 -27.63 1.99
C LYS A 5 8.33 -26.77 1.60
N VAL A 6 9.45 -27.41 1.26
CA VAL A 6 10.69 -26.72 0.84
C VAL A 6 10.48 -25.94 -0.46
N GLN A 7 9.79 -26.53 -1.44
CA GLN A 7 9.47 -25.86 -2.69
C GLN A 7 8.53 -24.65 -2.47
N TYR A 8 7.53 -24.80 -1.61
CA TYR A 8 6.66 -23.69 -1.22
C TYR A 8 7.46 -22.54 -0.60
N GLU A 9 8.32 -22.84 0.36
CA GLU A 9 9.11 -21.83 1.07
C GLU A 9 10.08 -21.10 0.14
N GLU A 10 10.66 -21.79 -0.83
CA GLU A 10 11.51 -21.18 -1.85
C GLU A 10 10.74 -20.20 -2.74
N ILE A 11 9.55 -20.60 -3.21
CA ILE A 11 8.67 -19.75 -4.01
C ILE A 11 8.21 -18.54 -3.19
N ALA A 12 7.77 -18.74 -1.95
CA ALA A 12 7.34 -17.67 -1.06
C ALA A 12 8.47 -16.66 -0.77
N ARG A 13 9.69 -17.15 -0.53
CA ARG A 13 10.88 -16.30 -0.35
C ARG A 13 11.15 -15.45 -1.59
N TYR A 14 11.08 -16.04 -2.78
CA TYR A 14 11.25 -15.28 -4.02
C TYR A 14 10.12 -14.26 -4.23
N ILE A 15 8.87 -14.60 -3.95
CA ILE A 15 7.75 -13.64 -4.05
C ILE A 15 7.99 -12.42 -3.16
N SER A 16 8.55 -12.61 -1.96
CA SER A 16 8.81 -11.50 -1.04
C SER A 16 9.83 -10.48 -1.55
N THR A 17 10.64 -10.82 -2.56
CA THR A 17 11.59 -9.89 -3.19
C THR A 17 11.00 -9.19 -4.43
N LEU A 18 9.84 -9.63 -4.91
CA LEU A 18 9.21 -9.07 -6.10
C LEU A 18 8.34 -7.86 -5.74
N LYS A 19 8.52 -6.75 -6.47
CA LYS A 19 7.54 -5.66 -6.46
C LYS A 19 6.25 -6.16 -7.12
N PRO A 20 5.06 -5.96 -6.51
CA PRO A 20 3.76 -6.43 -7.02
C PRO A 20 3.37 -5.72 -8.32
N THR A 21 4.04 -6.09 -9.40
CA THR A 21 3.91 -5.53 -10.73
C THR A 21 3.31 -6.57 -11.67
N ARG A 22 2.76 -6.11 -12.79
CA ARG A 22 2.23 -7.00 -13.83
C ARG A 22 3.28 -8.00 -14.38
N GLN A 23 4.56 -7.73 -14.18
CA GLN A 23 5.66 -8.60 -14.62
C GLN A 23 6.01 -9.72 -13.64
N CYS A 24 5.49 -9.72 -12.40
CA CYS A 24 5.76 -10.76 -11.40
C CYS A 24 5.51 -12.15 -11.94
N MET A 25 4.41 -12.35 -12.69
CA MET A 25 4.10 -13.68 -13.18
C MET A 25 5.03 -14.16 -14.28
N LYS A 26 5.61 -13.27 -15.06
CA LYS A 26 6.63 -13.64 -16.03
C LYS A 26 7.88 -14.16 -15.30
N GLN A 27 8.34 -13.40 -14.31
CA GLN A 27 9.53 -13.76 -13.52
C GLN A 27 9.33 -15.06 -12.72
N LEU A 28 8.14 -15.26 -12.13
CA LEU A 28 7.81 -16.50 -11.41
C LEU A 28 7.81 -17.74 -12.31
N LYS A 29 7.32 -17.63 -13.55
CA LYS A 29 7.33 -18.75 -14.51
C LYS A 29 8.74 -19.06 -15.00
N GLU A 30 9.55 -18.03 -15.27
CA GLU A 30 10.95 -18.20 -15.67
C GLU A 30 11.77 -18.87 -14.55
N ARG A 31 11.49 -18.51 -13.28
CA ARG A 31 12.19 -19.07 -12.11
C ARG A 31 11.71 -20.48 -11.74
N PHE A 32 10.42 -20.77 -11.87
CA PHE A 32 9.80 -22.03 -11.46
C PHE A 32 9.03 -22.71 -12.59
N PRO A 33 9.69 -23.10 -13.69
CA PRO A 33 9.02 -23.64 -14.88
C PRO A 33 8.35 -25.00 -14.65
N SER A 34 8.77 -25.73 -13.61
CA SER A 34 8.19 -27.02 -13.21
C SER A 34 6.82 -26.89 -12.53
N GLN A 35 6.41 -25.68 -12.13
CA GLN A 35 5.13 -25.42 -11.48
C GLN A 35 4.12 -24.86 -12.46
N SER A 36 2.86 -25.29 -12.32
CA SER A 36 1.78 -24.72 -13.12
C SER A 36 1.57 -23.24 -12.79
N GLN A 37 1.15 -22.45 -13.79
CA GLN A 37 0.80 -21.05 -13.58
C GLN A 37 -0.25 -20.86 -12.48
N SER A 38 -1.25 -21.74 -12.41
CA SER A 38 -2.29 -21.69 -11.38
C SER A 38 -1.72 -21.85 -9.97
N THR A 39 -0.75 -22.75 -9.78
CA THR A 39 -0.08 -22.97 -8.49
C THR A 39 0.70 -21.73 -8.08
N LEU A 40 1.52 -21.18 -8.99
CA LEU A 40 2.31 -19.98 -8.71
C LEU A 40 1.42 -18.77 -8.40
N LEU A 41 0.31 -18.58 -9.14
CA LEU A 41 -0.66 -17.53 -8.87
C LEU A 41 -1.33 -17.68 -7.50
N SER A 42 -1.68 -18.91 -7.11
CA SER A 42 -2.28 -19.17 -5.80
C SER A 42 -1.32 -18.82 -4.67
N ILE A 43 -0.04 -19.19 -4.78
CA ILE A 43 0.97 -18.88 -3.77
C ILE A 43 1.22 -17.37 -3.73
N PHE A 44 1.39 -16.73 -4.89
CA PHE A 44 1.55 -15.28 -5.00
C PHE A 44 0.41 -14.52 -4.32
N SER A 45 -0.84 -14.92 -4.58
CA SER A 45 -2.02 -14.27 -3.99
C SER A 45 -2.01 -14.39 -2.46
N GLN A 46 -1.64 -15.56 -1.93
CA GLN A 46 -1.57 -15.78 -0.48
C GLN A 46 -0.45 -14.96 0.17
N GLU A 47 0.74 -14.94 -0.40
CA GLU A 47 1.86 -14.16 0.12
C GLU A 47 1.59 -12.66 0.05
N TYR A 48 0.96 -12.20 -1.04
CA TYR A 48 0.55 -10.80 -1.18
C TYR A 48 -0.47 -10.40 -0.12
N GLN A 49 -1.49 -11.23 0.13
CA GLN A 49 -2.46 -10.98 1.21
C GLN A 49 -1.81 -10.92 2.59
N LYS A 50 -0.84 -11.82 2.88
CA LYS A 50 -0.08 -11.80 4.14
C LYS A 50 0.77 -10.53 4.27
N PHE A 51 1.42 -10.12 3.18
CA PHE A 51 2.18 -8.87 3.12
C PHE A 51 1.27 -7.69 3.47
N ILE A 52 0.18 -7.50 2.71
CA ILE A 52 -0.78 -6.42 2.94
C ILE A 52 -1.28 -6.41 4.39
N LYS A 53 -1.70 -7.55 4.95
CA LYS A 53 -2.18 -7.62 6.34
C LYS A 53 -1.13 -7.18 7.36
N ARG A 54 0.17 -7.42 7.13
CA ARG A 54 1.27 -7.04 8.03
C ARG A 54 1.64 -5.56 7.93
N THR A 55 1.53 -4.96 6.76
CA THR A 55 1.88 -3.55 6.53
C THR A 55 0.69 -2.61 6.75
N HIS A 56 -0.54 -3.07 6.49
CA HIS A 56 -1.76 -2.24 6.55
C HIS A 56 -1.95 -1.50 7.87
N ALA A 57 -1.68 -2.15 9.01
CA ALA A 57 -1.84 -1.52 10.33
C ALA A 57 -0.95 -0.29 10.53
N ARG A 58 0.23 -0.24 9.87
CA ARG A 58 1.20 0.85 10.04
C ARG A 58 0.71 2.15 9.39
N HIS A 59 0.00 2.06 8.28
CA HIS A 59 -0.53 3.22 7.56
C HIS A 59 -1.70 3.92 8.28
N HIS A 60 -2.23 3.30 9.35
CA HIS A 60 -3.35 3.85 10.13
C HIS A 60 -2.90 4.50 11.45
N LEU A 61 -1.59 4.51 11.74
CA LEU A 61 -1.06 5.17 12.93
C LEU A 61 -1.21 6.69 12.79
N PRO A 62 -1.65 7.40 13.84
CA PRO A 62 -1.85 8.86 13.78
C PRO A 62 -0.64 9.61 13.24
N GLU A 63 0.56 9.28 13.71
CA GLU A 63 1.83 9.88 13.28
C GLU A 63 2.14 9.63 11.79
N THR A 64 1.85 8.42 11.30
CA THR A 64 2.09 8.05 9.91
C THR A 64 1.14 8.78 8.97
N ILE A 65 -0.11 8.94 9.42
CA ILE A 65 -1.12 9.67 8.67
C ILE A 65 -0.75 11.18 8.62
N GLU A 66 -0.29 11.79 9.72
CA GLU A 66 0.19 13.18 9.73
C GLU A 66 1.36 13.37 8.76
N MET A 67 2.32 12.44 8.75
CA MET A 67 3.43 12.45 7.83
C MET A 67 2.98 12.42 6.36
N TYR A 68 2.00 11.56 6.01
CA TYR A 68 1.45 11.51 4.65
C TYR A 68 0.76 12.81 4.24
N TYR A 69 -0.03 13.37 5.15
CA TYR A 69 -0.75 14.61 4.90
C TYR A 69 0.20 15.81 4.74
N GLY A 70 1.21 15.93 5.61
CA GLY A 70 2.22 16.98 5.50
C GLY A 70 3.01 16.89 4.19
N LYS A 71 3.43 15.68 3.80
CA LYS A 71 4.13 15.48 2.52
C LYS A 71 3.24 15.78 1.31
N TYR A 72 1.97 15.40 1.36
CA TYR A 72 0.99 15.77 0.33
C TYR A 72 0.88 17.29 0.14
N LEU A 73 0.76 18.05 1.23
CA LEU A 73 0.68 19.52 1.18
C LEU A 73 1.96 20.14 0.60
N GLN A 74 3.12 19.63 1.02
CA GLN A 74 4.41 20.09 0.51
C GLN A 74 4.55 19.86 -1.00
N ASP A 75 4.29 18.63 -1.46
CA ASP A 75 4.52 18.24 -2.84
C ASP A 75 3.55 18.93 -3.81
N ILE A 76 2.30 19.15 -3.40
CA ILE A 76 1.33 19.95 -4.18
C ILE A 76 1.72 21.43 -4.24
N ALA A 77 2.28 21.99 -3.17
CA ALA A 77 2.74 23.37 -3.16
C ALA A 77 3.95 23.58 -4.11
N VAL A 78 4.76 22.54 -4.32
CA VAL A 78 5.89 22.57 -5.26
C VAL A 78 5.43 22.40 -6.71
N ASP A 79 4.62 21.38 -7.00
CA ASP A 79 4.08 21.13 -8.34
C ASP A 79 2.65 20.55 -8.26
N PRO A 80 1.62 21.36 -8.51
CA PRO A 80 0.22 20.92 -8.44
C PRO A 80 -0.17 19.99 -9.60
N THR A 81 0.66 19.85 -10.65
CA THR A 81 0.40 18.95 -11.78
C THR A 81 0.97 17.55 -11.56
N SER A 82 1.81 17.38 -10.55
CA SER A 82 2.41 16.09 -10.20
C SER A 82 1.38 15.10 -9.67
N PRO A 83 1.50 13.79 -10.00
CA PRO A 83 0.63 12.76 -9.44
C PRO A 83 1.03 12.40 -8.00
N VAL A 84 0.98 13.39 -7.09
CA VAL A 84 1.48 13.32 -5.71
C VAL A 84 0.93 12.10 -4.95
N LEU A 85 -0.37 11.85 -5.04
CA LEU A 85 -1.02 10.71 -4.38
C LEU A 85 -0.48 9.36 -4.86
N LEU A 86 -0.22 9.23 -6.16
CA LEU A 86 0.32 8.02 -6.76
C LEU A 86 1.78 7.80 -6.32
N ASN A 87 2.57 8.88 -6.30
CA ASN A 87 3.97 8.84 -5.87
C ASN A 87 4.07 8.43 -4.40
N LEU A 88 3.31 9.07 -3.52
CA LEU A 88 3.21 8.73 -2.10
C LEU A 88 2.83 7.26 -1.90
N ALA A 89 1.80 6.79 -2.58
CA ALA A 89 1.34 5.41 -2.47
C ALA A 89 2.42 4.40 -2.90
N ASN A 90 3.15 4.70 -3.97
CA ASN A 90 4.23 3.84 -4.47
C ASN A 90 5.46 3.82 -3.54
N GLU A 91 5.79 4.93 -2.89
CA GLU A 91 6.93 5.00 -1.96
C GLU A 91 6.76 4.08 -0.74
N VAL A 92 5.53 3.95 -0.25
CA VAL A 92 5.22 3.16 0.95
C VAL A 92 4.53 1.83 0.65
N ASP A 93 4.55 1.39 -0.61
CA ASP A 93 3.87 0.18 -1.10
C ASP A 93 2.40 0.09 -0.62
N PHE A 94 1.69 1.22 -0.66
CA PHE A 94 0.29 1.35 -0.26
C PHE A 94 -0.63 1.51 -1.48
N SER A 95 -1.91 1.18 -1.31
CA SER A 95 -2.88 1.33 -2.40
C SER A 95 -3.12 2.83 -2.67
N PRO A 96 -3.02 3.30 -3.94
CA PRO A 96 -3.31 4.70 -4.27
C PRO A 96 -4.72 5.15 -3.85
N ALA A 97 -5.71 4.27 -3.97
CA ALA A 97 -7.07 4.56 -3.52
C ALA A 97 -7.17 4.69 -2.00
N LEU A 98 -6.43 3.87 -1.24
CA LEU A 98 -6.39 3.98 0.22
C LEU A 98 -5.59 5.21 0.66
N MET A 99 -4.49 5.54 -0.01
CA MET A 99 -3.73 6.77 0.25
C MET A 99 -4.61 8.01 0.07
N ALA A 100 -5.35 8.09 -1.04
CA ALA A 100 -6.31 9.17 -1.30
C ALA A 100 -7.38 9.27 -0.20
N ARG A 101 -7.92 8.11 0.22
CA ARG A 101 -8.89 8.05 1.32
C ARG A 101 -8.30 8.55 2.64
N THR A 102 -7.10 8.11 3.01
CA THR A 102 -6.42 8.54 4.24
C THR A 102 -6.18 10.04 4.28
N ILE A 103 -5.73 10.64 3.17
CA ILE A 103 -5.51 12.08 3.05
C ILE A 103 -6.83 12.85 3.16
N LEU A 104 -7.89 12.38 2.50
CA LEU A 104 -9.21 13.00 2.58
C LEU A 104 -9.78 12.93 4.00
N GLU A 105 -9.68 11.78 4.67
CA GLU A 105 -10.15 11.61 6.05
C GLU A 105 -9.45 12.58 7.02
N ARG A 106 -8.14 12.81 6.87
CA ARG A 106 -7.41 13.82 7.66
C ARG A 106 -7.85 15.24 7.38
N PHE A 107 -7.94 15.60 6.10
CA PHE A 107 -8.39 16.92 5.70
C PHE A 107 -9.78 17.27 6.28
N LEU A 108 -10.67 16.27 6.38
CA LEU A 108 -11.97 16.44 7.02
C LEU A 108 -11.87 16.57 8.54
N GLN A 109 -10.96 15.84 9.20
CA GLN A 109 -10.71 15.99 10.64
C GLN A 109 -10.26 17.41 11.02
N ASP A 110 -9.40 18.05 10.21
CA ASP A 110 -9.01 19.45 10.40
C ASP A 110 -10.22 20.40 10.31
N GLN A 111 -11.12 20.16 9.36
CA GLN A 111 -12.33 20.97 9.18
C GLN A 111 -13.35 20.77 10.30
N ASP A 112 -13.57 19.54 10.74
CA ASP A 112 -14.46 19.23 11.87
C ASP A 112 -13.92 19.84 13.18
N GLY A 113 -12.59 19.86 13.38
CA GLY A 113 -11.95 20.58 14.48
C GLY A 113 -12.13 22.10 14.40
N ALA A 114 -12.03 22.67 13.19
CA ALA A 114 -12.27 24.10 12.96
C ALA A 114 -13.75 24.48 13.19
N LEU A 115 -14.69 23.65 12.74
CA LEU A 115 -16.13 23.81 12.98
C LEU A 115 -16.46 23.74 14.48
N CYS A 116 -15.87 22.80 15.21
CA CYS A 116 -16.08 22.66 16.66
C CYS A 116 -15.55 23.85 17.46
N THR A 117 -14.45 24.48 17.01
CA THR A 117 -13.89 25.70 17.64
C THR A 117 -14.72 26.95 17.33
N SER A 118 -15.41 27.00 16.19
CA SER A 118 -16.30 28.11 15.83
C SER A 118 -17.62 28.13 16.62
N LEU A 119 -18.08 26.97 17.12
CA LEU A 119 -19.32 26.83 17.89
C LEU A 119 -19.14 27.11 19.40
N SER A 120 -17.91 27.15 19.91
CA SER A 120 -17.61 27.53 21.30
C SER A 120 -17.41 29.04 21.47
N THR A 121 -17.47 29.81 20.38
CA THR A 121 -17.31 31.26 20.36
C THR A 121 -18.64 31.94 20.03
N THR A 122 -19.66 31.71 20.84
CA THR A 122 -20.84 32.59 20.91
C THR A 122 -21.05 32.99 22.37
N PRO A 123 -21.06 34.30 22.69
CA PRO A 123 -21.16 34.82 24.06
C PRO A 123 -22.52 34.55 24.72
#